data_AF-A0A9J2PXA4-F1
#
_entry.id   AF-A0A9J2PXA4-F1
#
_cell.length_a   1.000
_cell.length_b   1.000
_cell.length_c   1.000
_cell.angle_alpha   90.00
_cell.angle_beta   90.00
_cell.angle_gamma   90.00
#
_symmetry.space_group_name_H-M   'P 1'
#
loop_
_entity.id
_entity.type
_entity.pdbx_description
1 polymer ?
#
loop_
_entity_poly.entity_id
_entity_poly.type
_entity_poly.pdbx_seq_one_letter_code
_entity_poly.pdbx_strand_id
1 'polypeptide(L)'
;MVKEVQECLKEMRYHLDNFTDYRLKCVKIFQEHYNGLRDARTVSTLLSSSVFSVYDATIKKLIQTLRRVKYETQPKIFDWRNFDINLRQFEALYREGGKDNHEIHDLLKMRKILQSDVIPQIEQLSLRLNSALTARNNFFDSTELQPIENISVSRIQHCIECLQALLSSTETLKVKQFKKSNFLRAEWLSRLQRQVTIAKSYSPSPQYDEINLLFVKIYFAHFKQEVILQERSYNLFLLLAEIGGTIGLYVGATLLTVAETIVFFIEKRTRKFFIRPSEI
;
A
#
# COMPACT_ATOMS: atom_id res chain seq x y z
N MET A 1 -21.70 19.90 -34.47
CA MET A 1 -21.41 20.41 -33.10
C MET A 1 -21.97 21.80 -32.77
N VAL A 2 -21.22 22.92 -32.96
CA VAL A 2 -21.60 24.22 -32.35
C VAL A 2 -22.94 24.73 -32.88
N LYS A 3 -23.20 24.58 -34.18
CA LYS A 3 -24.48 24.94 -34.79
C LYS A 3 -25.64 24.09 -34.27
N GLU A 4 -25.50 22.75 -34.24
CA GLU A 4 -26.57 21.85 -33.76
C GLU A 4 -26.88 22.03 -32.27
N VAL A 5 -25.87 22.26 -31.43
CA VAL A 5 -26.08 22.55 -30.01
C VAL A 5 -26.78 23.91 -29.86
N GLN A 6 -26.41 24.90 -30.66
CA GLN A 6 -27.05 26.22 -30.68
C GLN A 6 -28.51 26.15 -31.19
N GLU A 7 -28.78 25.33 -32.21
CA GLU A 7 -30.13 25.03 -32.72
C GLU A 7 -30.98 24.39 -31.62
N CYS A 8 -30.45 23.37 -30.94
CA CYS A 8 -31.15 22.67 -29.87
C CYS A 8 -31.45 23.59 -28.68
N LEU A 9 -30.49 24.46 -28.30
CA LEU A 9 -30.70 25.46 -27.25
C LEU A 9 -31.75 26.51 -27.64
N LYS A 10 -31.87 26.86 -28.94
CA LYS A 10 -32.96 27.72 -29.42
C LYS A 10 -34.30 27.02 -29.32
N GLU A 11 -34.42 25.78 -29.79
CA GLU A 11 -35.66 24.98 -29.74
C GLU A 11 -36.16 24.79 -28.30
N MET A 12 -35.25 24.52 -27.36
CA MET A 12 -35.58 24.46 -25.93
C MET A 12 -36.13 25.78 -25.38
N ARG A 13 -35.67 26.92 -25.91
CA ARG A 13 -36.10 28.26 -25.48
C ARG A 13 -37.48 28.63 -26.03
N TYR A 14 -37.86 28.09 -27.19
CA TYR A 14 -39.18 28.29 -27.81
C TYR A 14 -40.24 27.36 -27.23
N HIS A 15 -39.87 26.16 -26.77
CA HIS A 15 -40.79 25.16 -26.22
C HIS A 15 -40.60 24.94 -24.71
N LEU A 16 -40.96 25.96 -23.92
CA LEU A 16 -40.86 25.92 -22.45
C LEU A 16 -41.78 24.87 -21.80
N ASP A 17 -42.88 24.50 -22.46
CA ASP A 17 -43.88 23.56 -21.93
C ASP A 17 -43.36 22.11 -21.85
N ASN A 18 -42.39 21.75 -22.71
CA ASN A 18 -41.75 20.44 -22.78
C ASN A 18 -40.24 20.50 -22.48
N PHE A 19 -39.83 21.47 -21.65
CA PHE A 19 -38.43 21.77 -21.35
C PHE A 19 -37.57 20.55 -20.98
N THR A 20 -38.11 19.62 -20.20
CA THR A 20 -37.40 18.42 -19.73
C THR A 20 -36.96 17.50 -20.85
N ASP A 21 -37.81 17.33 -21.88
CA ASP A 21 -37.55 16.43 -23.00
C ASP A 21 -36.53 17.03 -23.97
N TYR A 22 -36.63 18.34 -24.24
CA TYR A 22 -35.64 19.08 -25.03
C TYR A 22 -34.29 19.19 -24.32
N ARG A 23 -34.27 19.36 -23.00
CA ARG A 23 -33.03 19.33 -22.20
C ARG A 23 -32.29 18.00 -22.38
N LEU A 24 -33.00 16.88 -22.28
CA LEU A 24 -32.40 15.55 -22.46
C LEU A 24 -31.83 15.38 -23.87
N LYS A 25 -32.55 15.83 -24.91
CA LYS A 25 -32.07 15.82 -26.30
C LYS A 25 -30.80 16.66 -26.49
N CYS A 26 -30.76 17.90 -25.98
CA CYS A 26 -29.57 18.74 -26.13
C CYS A 26 -28.37 18.22 -25.35
N VAL A 27 -28.59 17.67 -24.15
CA VAL A 27 -27.53 17.01 -23.37
C VAL A 27 -26.97 15.82 -24.14
N LYS A 28 -27.84 15.01 -24.77
CA LYS A 28 -27.41 13.87 -25.59
C LYS A 28 -26.54 14.32 -26.78
N ILE A 29 -27.00 15.32 -27.55
CA ILE A 29 -26.26 15.87 -28.69
C ILE A 29 -24.90 16.43 -28.26
N PHE A 30 -24.86 17.14 -27.13
CA PHE A 30 -23.61 17.66 -26.58
C PHE A 30 -22.67 16.54 -26.12
N GLN A 31 -23.19 15.53 -25.42
CA GLN A 31 -22.40 14.39 -24.95
C GLN A 31 -21.78 13.60 -26.09
N GLU A 32 -22.52 13.33 -27.17
CA GLU A 32 -22.01 12.61 -28.34
C GLU A 32 -20.80 13.32 -28.95
N HIS A 33 -20.90 14.63 -29.18
CA HIS A 33 -19.80 15.43 -29.73
C HIS A 33 -18.63 15.63 -28.77
N TYR A 34 -18.93 15.85 -27.48
CA TYR A 34 -17.91 16.02 -26.45
C TYR A 34 -17.09 14.73 -26.25
N ASN A 35 -17.74 13.56 -26.30
CA ASN A 35 -17.08 12.27 -26.19
C ASN A 35 -16.11 12.04 -27.35
N GLY A 36 -16.51 12.34 -28.60
CA GLY A 36 -15.61 12.29 -29.75
C GLY A 36 -14.36 13.18 -29.58
N LEU A 37 -14.53 14.42 -29.10
CA LEU A 37 -13.39 15.31 -28.82
C LEU A 37 -12.50 14.83 -27.67
N ARG A 38 -13.09 14.23 -26.63
CA ARG A 38 -12.37 13.64 -25.51
C ARG A 38 -11.54 12.44 -25.96
N ASP A 39 -12.10 11.61 -26.82
CA ASP A 39 -11.43 10.44 -27.38
C ASP A 39 -10.29 10.85 -28.32
N ALA A 40 -10.51 11.84 -29.18
CA ALA A 40 -9.47 12.43 -30.03
C ALA A 40 -8.30 13.01 -29.20
N ARG A 41 -8.61 13.70 -28.09
CA ARG A 41 -7.59 14.19 -27.15
C ARG A 41 -6.79 13.03 -26.57
N THR A 42 -7.46 11.95 -26.15
CA THR A 42 -6.83 10.76 -25.56
C THR A 42 -5.87 10.07 -26.53
N VAL A 43 -6.23 10.00 -27.82
CA VAL A 43 -5.34 9.48 -28.87
C VAL A 43 -4.14 10.42 -29.08
N SER A 44 -4.37 11.73 -29.13
CA SER A 44 -3.30 12.72 -29.35
C SER A 44 -2.27 12.77 -28.21
N THR A 45 -2.71 12.59 -26.96
CA THR A 45 -1.82 12.61 -25.80
C THR A 45 -0.91 11.38 -25.78
N LEU A 46 -1.38 10.23 -26.27
CA LEU A 46 -0.54 9.05 -26.41
C LEU A 46 0.53 9.21 -27.49
N LEU A 47 0.20 9.85 -28.61
CA LEU A 47 1.12 10.09 -29.73
C LEU A 47 2.17 11.18 -29.43
N SER A 48 1.81 12.17 -28.63
CA SER A 48 2.68 13.32 -28.30
C SER A 48 3.58 13.09 -27.08
N SER A 49 3.29 12.08 -26.26
CA SER A 49 3.91 11.99 -24.95
C SER A 49 5.13 11.09 -24.90
N SER A 50 6.13 11.57 -24.16
CA SER A 50 7.20 10.81 -23.51
C SER A 50 6.72 9.70 -22.55
N VAL A 51 5.44 9.33 -22.57
CA VAL A 51 4.85 8.23 -21.77
C VAL A 51 5.67 6.95 -21.92
N PHE A 52 6.16 6.65 -23.12
CA PHE A 52 6.95 5.46 -23.38
C PHE A 52 8.43 5.61 -23.03
N SER A 53 8.95 6.83 -22.91
CA SER A 53 10.40 7.04 -22.73
C SER A 53 10.88 6.55 -21.36
N VAL A 54 10.05 6.69 -20.32
CA VAL A 54 10.37 6.22 -18.97
C VAL A 54 10.40 4.69 -18.91
N TYR A 55 9.40 4.04 -19.51
CA TYR A 55 9.34 2.57 -19.61
C TYR A 55 10.48 2.02 -20.46
N ASP A 56 10.68 2.58 -21.66
CA ASP A 56 11.73 2.16 -22.59
C ASP A 56 13.13 2.31 -21.98
N ALA A 57 13.44 3.45 -21.36
CA ALA A 57 14.72 3.67 -20.70
C ALA A 57 14.96 2.66 -19.57
N THR A 58 13.94 2.41 -18.74
CA THR A 58 14.05 1.51 -17.58
C THR A 58 14.24 0.05 -18.02
N ILE A 59 13.45 -0.41 -18.99
CA ILE A 59 13.51 -1.77 -19.50
C ILE A 59 14.77 -1.99 -20.35
N LYS A 60 15.18 -1.03 -21.20
CA LYS A 60 16.46 -1.11 -21.93
C LYS A 60 17.63 -1.25 -20.97
N LYS A 61 17.67 -0.42 -19.92
CA LYS A 61 18.72 -0.50 -18.91
C LYS A 61 18.73 -1.88 -18.24
N LEU A 62 17.57 -2.38 -17.86
CA LEU A 62 17.45 -3.70 -17.24
C LEU A 62 17.95 -4.82 -18.16
N ILE A 63 17.48 -4.85 -19.41
CA ILE A 63 17.87 -5.85 -20.41
C ILE A 63 19.37 -5.77 -20.66
N GLN A 64 19.93 -4.56 -20.80
CA GLN A 64 21.34 -4.37 -21.05
C GLN A 64 22.20 -4.84 -19.88
N THR A 65 21.81 -4.55 -18.64
CA THR A 65 22.50 -5.07 -17.44
C THR A 65 22.42 -6.59 -17.36
N LEU A 66 21.24 -7.18 -17.58
CA LEU A 66 21.08 -8.64 -17.57
C LEU A 66 21.91 -9.33 -18.67
N ARG A 67 21.98 -8.71 -19.85
CA ARG A 67 22.78 -9.23 -20.97
C ARG A 67 24.27 -9.19 -20.66
N ARG A 68 24.76 -8.07 -20.13
CA ARG A 68 26.15 -7.92 -19.68
C ARG A 68 26.52 -9.00 -18.66
N VAL A 69 25.72 -9.11 -17.60
CA VAL A 69 25.95 -10.10 -16.54
C VAL A 69 25.94 -11.53 -17.07
N LYS A 70 25.00 -11.88 -17.97
CA LYS A 70 24.85 -13.26 -18.44
C LYS A 70 25.84 -13.68 -19.51
N TYR A 71 26.21 -12.78 -20.42
CA TYR A 71 26.96 -13.15 -21.63
C TYR A 71 28.33 -12.49 -21.74
N GLU A 72 28.54 -11.31 -21.15
CA GLU A 72 29.81 -10.58 -21.30
C GLU A 72 30.74 -10.81 -20.11
N THR A 73 30.24 -10.57 -18.90
CA THR A 73 31.09 -10.54 -17.70
C THR A 73 31.05 -11.86 -16.94
N GLN A 74 29.92 -12.58 -16.98
CA GLN A 74 29.70 -13.88 -16.33
C GLN A 74 30.32 -13.94 -14.94
N PRO A 75 29.81 -13.15 -13.97
CA PRO A 75 30.39 -13.07 -12.65
C PRO A 75 30.50 -14.46 -12.02
N LYS A 76 31.71 -14.84 -11.57
CA LYS A 76 32.00 -16.19 -11.08
C LYS A 76 31.16 -16.60 -9.88
N ILE A 77 30.55 -15.64 -9.21
CA ILE A 77 29.66 -15.86 -8.09
C ILE A 77 28.44 -16.73 -8.43
N PHE A 78 27.99 -16.72 -9.68
CA PHE A 78 26.88 -17.57 -10.10
C PHE A 78 27.29 -19.05 -10.26
N ASP A 79 28.59 -19.33 -10.35
CA ASP A 79 29.14 -20.69 -10.48
C ASP A 79 29.46 -21.32 -9.12
N TRP A 80 29.64 -20.50 -8.07
CA TRP A 80 29.97 -20.99 -6.73
C TRP A 80 28.80 -21.75 -6.10
N ARG A 81 29.03 -23.04 -5.85
CA ARG A 81 28.11 -23.91 -5.13
C ARG A 81 28.67 -24.23 -3.75
N ASN A 82 27.81 -24.20 -2.73
CA ASN A 82 28.15 -24.58 -1.35
C ASN A 82 29.27 -23.79 -0.68
N PHE A 83 29.53 -22.55 -1.12
CA PHE A 83 30.44 -21.61 -0.46
C PHE A 83 31.91 -22.08 -0.35
N ASP A 84 32.32 -23.05 -1.17
CA ASP A 84 33.72 -23.47 -1.27
C ASP A 84 34.47 -22.45 -2.13
N ILE A 85 34.85 -21.35 -1.49
CA ILE A 85 35.37 -20.15 -2.15
C ILE A 85 36.78 -19.91 -1.65
N ASN A 86 37.75 -19.91 -2.57
CA ASN A 86 39.10 -19.47 -2.26
C ASN A 86 39.08 -17.97 -1.90
N LEU A 87 39.44 -17.65 -0.65
CA LEU A 87 39.42 -16.27 -0.12
C LEU A 87 40.26 -15.30 -0.95
N ARG A 88 41.43 -15.71 -1.45
CA ARG A 88 42.30 -14.83 -2.27
C ARG A 88 41.65 -14.50 -3.61
N GLN A 89 41.03 -15.50 -4.24
CA GLN A 89 40.32 -15.30 -5.50
C GLN A 89 39.06 -14.45 -5.30
N PHE A 90 38.34 -14.63 -4.19
CA PHE A 90 37.21 -13.78 -3.82
C PHE A 90 37.62 -12.33 -3.66
N GLU A 91 38.68 -12.06 -2.89
CA GLU A 91 39.16 -10.70 -2.66
C GLU A 91 39.60 -10.03 -3.96
N ALA A 92 40.27 -10.74 -4.86
CA ALA A 92 40.68 -10.17 -6.15
C ALA A 92 39.48 -9.77 -7.04
N LEU A 93 38.36 -10.50 -6.96
CA LEU A 93 37.19 -10.28 -7.82
C LEU A 93 36.17 -9.29 -7.25
N TYR A 94 36.04 -9.22 -5.92
CA TYR A 94 34.93 -8.53 -5.25
C TYR A 94 35.35 -7.43 -4.26
N ARG A 95 36.65 -7.19 -4.03
CA ARG A 95 37.13 -6.03 -3.25
C ARG A 95 36.88 -4.72 -4.02
N GLU A 96 37.13 -3.57 -3.39
CA GLU A 96 37.08 -2.27 -4.05
C GLU A 96 37.91 -2.27 -5.34
N GLY A 97 37.24 -2.03 -6.48
CA GLY A 97 37.87 -2.10 -7.81
C GLY A 97 37.92 -3.48 -8.48
N GLY A 98 37.36 -4.52 -7.86
CA GLY A 98 37.27 -5.86 -8.45
C GLY A 98 36.40 -5.92 -9.71
N LYS A 99 36.83 -6.74 -10.69
CA LYS A 99 36.22 -6.83 -12.03
C LYS A 99 34.72 -7.17 -12.00
N ASP A 100 34.31 -8.07 -11.10
CA ASP A 100 32.93 -8.56 -11.03
C ASP A 100 32.06 -7.68 -10.09
N ASN A 101 32.69 -6.92 -9.19
CA ASN A 101 32.00 -6.13 -8.17
C ASN A 101 31.07 -5.07 -8.78
N HIS A 102 31.54 -4.38 -9.83
CA HIS A 102 30.76 -3.33 -10.49
C HIS A 102 29.46 -3.86 -11.09
N GLU A 103 29.52 -5.00 -11.77
CA GLU A 103 28.38 -5.63 -12.46
C GLU A 103 27.35 -6.17 -11.47
N ILE A 104 27.82 -6.79 -10.37
CA ILE A 104 26.94 -7.24 -9.29
C ILE A 104 26.25 -6.06 -8.62
N HIS A 105 26.97 -4.98 -8.36
CA HIS A 105 26.39 -3.78 -7.77
C HIS A 105 25.34 -3.13 -8.67
N ASP A 106 25.59 -3.04 -9.99
CA ASP A 106 24.63 -2.51 -10.95
C ASP A 106 23.40 -3.41 -11.10
N LEU A 107 23.56 -4.74 -11.05
CA LEU A 107 22.44 -5.68 -10.98
C LEU A 107 21.62 -5.49 -9.70
N LEU A 108 22.28 -5.29 -8.56
CA LEU A 108 21.62 -5.04 -7.27
C LEU A 108 20.89 -3.70 -7.23
N LYS A 109 21.38 -2.64 -7.91
CA LYS A 109 20.62 -1.40 -8.09
C LYS A 109 19.29 -1.62 -8.80
N MET A 110 19.24 -2.57 -9.73
CA MET A 110 18.03 -2.94 -10.48
C MET A 110 17.13 -3.93 -9.74
N ARG A 111 17.50 -4.36 -8.52
CA ARG A 111 16.73 -5.30 -7.70
C ARG A 111 15.28 -4.88 -7.50
N LYS A 112 15.03 -3.62 -7.15
CA LYS A 112 13.67 -3.14 -6.88
C LYS A 112 12.78 -3.27 -8.12
N ILE A 113 13.33 -2.94 -9.28
CA ILE A 113 12.68 -3.09 -10.58
C ILE A 113 12.33 -4.56 -10.83
N LEU A 114 13.30 -5.46 -10.67
CA LEU A 114 13.11 -6.91 -10.82
C LEU A 114 12.09 -7.53 -9.86
N GLN A 115 11.97 -6.99 -8.64
CA GLN A 115 11.15 -7.58 -7.58
C GLN A 115 9.73 -7.00 -7.49
N SER A 116 9.54 -5.72 -7.75
CA SER A 116 8.27 -5.03 -7.52
C SER A 116 7.84 -4.10 -8.64
N ASP A 117 8.75 -3.32 -9.23
CA ASP A 117 8.31 -2.16 -10.02
C ASP A 117 7.99 -2.51 -11.49
N VAL A 118 8.45 -3.64 -12.02
CA VAL A 118 8.16 -4.06 -13.41
C VAL A 118 6.69 -4.36 -13.64
N ILE A 119 6.02 -5.02 -12.69
CA ILE A 119 4.60 -5.42 -12.81
C ILE A 119 3.68 -4.19 -12.95
N PRO A 120 3.67 -3.21 -12.01
CA PRO A 120 2.78 -2.06 -12.12
C PRO A 120 3.11 -1.19 -13.34
N GLN A 121 4.38 -1.15 -13.77
CA GLN A 121 4.76 -0.44 -14.99
C GLN A 121 4.17 -1.09 -16.24
N ILE A 122 4.19 -2.43 -16.33
CA ILE A 122 3.59 -3.16 -17.46
C ILE A 122 2.06 -3.01 -17.45
N GLU A 123 1.41 -3.11 -16.28
CA GLU A 123 -0.04 -2.92 -16.14
C GLU A 123 -0.46 -1.52 -16.57
N GLN A 124 0.23 -0.48 -16.08
CA GLN A 124 -0.07 0.90 -16.45
C GLN A 124 0.14 1.15 -17.94
N LEU A 125 1.17 0.56 -18.55
CA LEU A 125 1.44 0.65 -19.97
C LEU A 125 0.34 -0.03 -20.80
N SER A 126 -0.02 -1.26 -20.42
CA SER A 126 -1.08 -2.04 -21.07
C SER A 126 -2.42 -1.32 -21.02
N LEU A 127 -2.79 -0.78 -19.85
CA LEU A 127 -4.04 -0.03 -19.66
C LEU A 127 -4.07 1.24 -20.53
N ARG A 128 -2.96 1.99 -20.60
CA ARG A 128 -2.86 3.18 -21.45
C ARG A 128 -2.99 2.85 -22.93
N LEU A 129 -2.28 1.83 -23.41
CA LEU A 129 -2.36 1.39 -24.81
C LEU A 129 -3.78 0.92 -25.17
N ASN A 130 -4.41 0.14 -24.30
CA ASN A 130 -5.77 -0.34 -24.51
C ASN A 130 -6.78 0.83 -24.52
N SER A 131 -6.67 1.76 -23.57
CA SER A 131 -7.55 2.94 -23.52
C SER A 131 -7.45 3.81 -24.78
N ALA A 132 -6.26 3.91 -25.38
CA ALA A 132 -6.07 4.65 -26.63
C ALA A 132 -6.65 3.91 -27.84
N LEU A 133 -6.57 2.57 -27.89
CA LEU A 133 -7.22 1.80 -28.94
C LEU A 133 -8.74 1.88 -28.83
N THR A 134 -9.30 1.80 -27.63
CA THR A 134 -10.74 1.98 -27.40
C THR A 134 -11.19 3.39 -27.78
N ALA A 135 -10.46 4.43 -27.34
CA ALA A 135 -10.76 5.82 -27.72
C ALA A 135 -10.68 6.03 -29.24
N ARG A 136 -9.70 5.42 -29.92
CA ARG A 136 -9.62 5.45 -31.39
C ARG A 136 -10.88 4.85 -32.02
N ASN A 137 -11.29 3.66 -31.60
CA ASN A 137 -12.45 2.98 -32.19
C ASN A 137 -13.74 3.77 -31.94
N ASN A 138 -13.96 4.25 -30.71
CA ASN A 138 -15.09 5.13 -30.37
C ASN A 138 -15.11 6.42 -31.21
N PHE A 139 -13.94 7.00 -31.49
CA PHE A 139 -13.83 8.18 -32.34
C PHE A 139 -14.26 7.88 -33.79
N PHE A 140 -13.83 6.75 -34.36
CA PHE A 140 -14.27 6.34 -35.71
C PHE A 140 -15.77 6.03 -35.74
N ASP A 141 -16.28 5.33 -34.74
CA ASP A 141 -17.71 5.00 -34.62
C ASP A 141 -18.59 6.25 -34.51
N SER A 142 -18.11 7.30 -33.84
CA SER A 142 -18.85 8.56 -33.66
C SER A 142 -18.71 9.56 -34.81
N THR A 143 -17.74 9.39 -35.70
CA THR A 143 -17.49 10.32 -36.82
C THR A 143 -17.87 9.75 -38.18
N GLU A 144 -18.41 8.53 -38.24
CA GLU A 144 -18.71 7.78 -39.48
C GLU A 144 -17.50 7.64 -40.42
N LEU A 145 -16.29 7.91 -39.91
CA LEU A 145 -15.06 7.76 -40.66
C LEU A 145 -14.68 6.28 -40.70
N GLN A 146 -14.33 5.78 -41.88
CA GLN A 146 -13.85 4.40 -41.97
C GLN A 146 -12.44 4.27 -41.39
N PRO A 147 -12.19 3.25 -40.54
CA PRO A 147 -10.86 3.00 -40.02
C PRO A 147 -9.94 2.56 -41.15
N ILE A 148 -8.90 3.35 -41.42
CA ILE A 148 -7.82 2.92 -42.32
C ILE A 148 -7.10 1.74 -41.64
N GLU A 149 -7.07 0.59 -42.31
CA GLU A 149 -6.26 -0.55 -41.90
C GLU A 149 -4.79 -0.15 -41.91
N ASN A 150 -4.26 0.11 -40.73
CA ASN A 150 -2.88 0.50 -40.54
C ASN A 150 -2.14 -0.60 -39.78
N ILE A 151 -1.02 -1.03 -40.34
CA ILE A 151 -0.08 -2.01 -39.75
C ILE A 151 0.29 -1.61 -38.31
N SER A 152 0.36 -0.32 -38.04
CA SER A 152 0.66 0.26 -36.72
C SER A 152 -0.33 -0.17 -35.63
N VAL A 153 -1.62 -0.26 -35.96
CA VAL A 153 -2.68 -0.63 -34.99
C VAL A 153 -2.57 -2.11 -34.62
N SER A 154 -2.35 -2.97 -35.63
CA SER A 154 -2.06 -4.39 -35.44
C SER A 154 -0.83 -4.60 -34.55
N ARG A 155 0.24 -3.82 -34.73
CA ARG A 155 1.44 -3.90 -33.87
C ARG A 155 1.16 -3.48 -32.42
N ILE A 156 0.32 -2.47 -32.20
CA ILE A 156 -0.07 -2.05 -30.84
C ILE A 156 -0.90 -3.14 -30.18
N GLN A 157 -1.86 -3.73 -30.89
CA GLN A 157 -2.66 -4.87 -30.42
C GLN A 157 -1.75 -6.03 -29.98
N HIS A 158 -0.81 -6.42 -30.84
CA HIS A 158 0.14 -7.49 -30.56
C HIS A 158 1.06 -7.16 -29.37
N CYS A 159 1.44 -5.89 -29.20
CA CYS A 159 2.21 -5.44 -28.05
C CYS A 159 1.41 -5.61 -26.74
N ILE A 160 0.12 -5.25 -26.74
CA ILE A 160 -0.76 -5.43 -25.57
C ILE A 160 -0.88 -6.92 -25.21
N GLU A 161 -1.12 -7.78 -26.21
CA GLU A 161 -1.18 -9.24 -26.01
C GLU A 161 0.12 -9.77 -25.39
N CYS A 162 1.26 -9.33 -25.89
CA CYS A 162 2.58 -9.69 -25.36
C CYS A 162 2.75 -9.24 -23.90
N LEU A 163 2.35 -8.02 -23.55
CA LEU A 163 2.42 -7.50 -22.18
C LEU A 163 1.49 -8.27 -21.23
N GLN A 164 0.29 -8.66 -21.67
CA GLN A 164 -0.64 -9.46 -20.89
C GLN A 164 -0.15 -10.91 -20.69
N ALA A 165 0.43 -11.51 -21.72
CA ALA A 165 1.10 -12.81 -21.62
C ALA A 165 2.28 -12.76 -20.65
N LEU A 166 3.05 -11.66 -20.66
CA LEU A 166 4.13 -11.43 -19.71
C LEU A 166 3.59 -11.35 -18.27
N LEU A 167 2.55 -10.55 -18.02
CA LEU A 167 1.93 -10.42 -16.70
C LEU A 167 1.44 -11.77 -16.13
N SER A 168 0.66 -12.52 -16.92
CA SER A 168 0.16 -13.84 -16.52
C SER A 168 1.27 -14.85 -16.22
N SER A 169 2.39 -14.79 -16.96
CA SER A 169 3.58 -15.62 -16.67
C SER A 169 4.32 -15.20 -15.38
N THR A 170 4.21 -13.93 -14.99
CA THR A 170 4.91 -13.37 -13.82
C THR A 170 4.17 -13.63 -12.50
N GLU A 171 2.83 -13.57 -12.51
CA GLU A 171 1.99 -13.83 -11.33
C GLU A 171 2.01 -15.30 -10.89
N THR A 172 2.10 -16.22 -11.85
CA THR A 172 1.90 -17.65 -11.59
C THR A 172 3.09 -18.29 -10.88
N LEU A 173 4.35 -17.97 -11.19
CA LEU A 173 5.50 -18.74 -10.67
C LEU A 173 6.79 -17.96 -10.36
N LYS A 174 7.15 -16.90 -11.10
CA LYS A 174 8.54 -16.40 -11.10
C LYS A 174 8.81 -15.23 -10.16
N VAL A 175 7.87 -14.32 -9.95
CA VAL A 175 8.10 -13.14 -9.07
C VAL A 175 8.23 -13.56 -7.61
N LYS A 176 7.42 -14.53 -7.15
CA LYS A 176 7.57 -15.10 -5.79
C LYS A 176 8.93 -15.78 -5.60
N GLN A 177 9.47 -16.43 -6.63
CA GLN A 177 10.81 -17.03 -6.58
C GLN A 177 11.91 -15.96 -6.56
N PHE A 178 11.81 -14.91 -7.39
CA PHE A 178 12.77 -13.81 -7.38
C PHE A 178 12.78 -13.06 -6.03
N LYS A 179 11.61 -12.80 -5.43
CA LYS A 179 11.51 -12.20 -4.09
C LYS A 179 12.15 -13.07 -3.00
N LYS A 180 12.04 -14.40 -3.13
CA LYS A 180 12.64 -15.37 -2.19
C LYS A 180 14.12 -15.67 -2.46
N SER A 181 14.67 -15.23 -3.59
CA SER A 181 16.06 -15.56 -3.94
C SER A 181 17.04 -14.92 -2.94
N ASN A 182 17.89 -15.75 -2.32
CA ASN A 182 18.92 -15.32 -1.37
C ASN A 182 19.90 -14.33 -2.00
N PHE A 183 20.14 -14.47 -3.32
CA PHE A 183 20.95 -13.55 -4.11
C PHE A 183 20.37 -12.13 -4.12
N LEU A 184 19.12 -11.97 -4.59
CA LEU A 184 18.50 -10.65 -4.66
C LEU A 184 18.27 -10.07 -3.27
N ARG A 185 18.09 -10.87 -2.22
CA ARG A 185 17.99 -10.38 -0.84
C ARG A 185 19.30 -9.78 -0.30
N ALA A 186 20.41 -9.93 -1.02
CA ALA A 186 21.76 -9.56 -0.59
C ALA A 186 22.19 -10.27 0.73
N GLU A 187 21.49 -11.32 1.13
CA GLU A 187 21.78 -12.09 2.34
C GLU A 187 23.11 -12.84 2.19
N TRP A 188 23.46 -13.23 0.98
CA TRP A 188 24.76 -13.84 0.68
C TRP A 188 25.92 -12.87 0.90
N LEU A 189 25.74 -11.58 0.58
CA LEU A 189 26.81 -10.58 0.60
C LEU A 189 27.17 -10.24 2.05
N SER A 190 26.14 -10.07 2.90
CA SER A 190 26.33 -9.92 4.34
C SER A 190 26.89 -11.18 5.00
N ARG A 191 26.45 -12.38 4.58
CA ARG A 191 27.01 -13.66 5.07
C ARG A 191 28.46 -13.85 4.66
N LEU A 192 28.83 -13.60 3.41
CA LEU A 192 30.21 -13.72 2.94
C LEU A 192 31.11 -12.68 3.59
N GLN A 193 30.66 -11.43 3.69
CA GLN A 193 31.41 -10.39 4.39
C GLN A 193 31.62 -10.77 5.86
N ARG A 194 30.61 -11.34 6.52
CA ARG A 194 30.75 -11.90 7.87
C ARG A 194 31.76 -13.06 7.92
N GLN A 195 31.70 -14.01 6.99
CA GLN A 195 32.64 -15.14 6.93
C GLN A 195 34.08 -14.67 6.65
N VAL A 196 34.26 -13.66 5.80
CA VAL A 196 35.56 -13.05 5.53
C VAL A 196 36.06 -12.29 6.75
N THR A 197 35.21 -11.54 7.46
CA THR A 197 35.59 -10.88 8.72
C THR A 197 35.97 -11.89 9.78
N ILE A 198 35.22 -13.00 9.89
CA ILE A 198 35.53 -14.11 10.78
C ILE A 198 36.88 -14.75 10.40
N ALA A 199 37.09 -15.07 9.12
CA ALA A 199 38.34 -15.62 8.59
C ALA A 199 39.53 -14.68 8.79
N LYS A 200 39.32 -13.36 8.72
CA LYS A 200 40.34 -12.34 9.01
C LYS A 200 40.59 -12.14 10.50
N SER A 201 39.59 -12.43 11.34
CA SER A 201 39.72 -12.35 12.79
C SER A 201 40.38 -13.57 13.40
N TYR A 202 40.39 -14.70 12.68
CA TYR A 202 41.18 -15.87 13.03
C TYR A 202 42.66 -15.59 12.79
N SER A 203 43.46 -15.88 13.81
CA SER A 203 44.92 -15.74 13.75
C SER A 203 45.53 -16.85 12.85
N PRO A 204 46.84 -16.88 12.58
CA PRO A 204 47.44 -17.75 11.56
C PRO A 204 47.27 -19.27 11.76
N SER A 205 46.81 -19.75 12.93
CA SER A 205 46.76 -21.17 13.23
C SER A 205 45.48 -21.60 13.96
N PRO A 206 44.86 -22.73 13.58
CA PRO A 206 43.62 -23.23 14.18
C PRO A 206 43.73 -23.52 15.69
N GLN A 207 44.95 -23.77 16.20
CA GLN A 207 45.21 -24.02 17.62
C GLN A 207 45.09 -22.77 18.50
N TYR A 208 45.34 -21.58 17.94
CA TYR A 208 45.25 -20.33 18.69
C TYR A 208 43.79 -19.89 18.89
N ASP A 209 42.92 -20.28 17.95
CA ASP A 209 41.52 -19.90 17.93
C ASP A 209 40.69 -20.73 18.94
N GLU A 210 41.06 -21.99 19.21
CA GLU A 210 40.43 -22.82 20.24
C GLU A 210 40.68 -22.31 21.67
N ILE A 211 41.85 -21.69 21.91
CA ILE A 211 42.26 -21.28 23.26
C ILE A 211 41.79 -19.86 23.59
N ASN A 212 41.70 -18.98 22.58
CA ASN A 212 41.51 -17.54 22.81
C ASN A 212 40.12 -17.00 22.45
N LEU A 213 39.26 -17.78 21.80
CA LEU A 213 37.94 -17.30 21.40
C LEU A 213 36.86 -17.71 22.39
N LEU A 214 36.16 -16.71 22.91
CA LEU A 214 35.00 -16.90 23.77
C LEU A 214 33.72 -16.58 22.99
N PHE A 215 32.84 -17.57 22.86
CA PHE A 215 31.52 -17.40 22.26
C PHE A 215 30.45 -17.32 23.36
N VAL A 216 29.93 -16.12 23.62
CA VAL A 216 28.84 -15.91 24.57
C VAL A 216 27.53 -15.67 23.82
N LYS A 217 26.54 -16.54 24.03
CA LYS A 217 25.20 -16.39 23.45
C LYS A 217 24.21 -16.04 24.56
N ILE A 218 23.78 -14.78 24.60
CA ILE A 218 22.75 -14.29 25.54
C ILE A 218 21.40 -14.29 24.83
N TYR A 219 20.39 -14.90 25.46
CA TYR A 219 19.03 -14.93 24.95
C TYR A 219 18.02 -15.02 26.10
N PHE A 220 16.80 -14.54 25.86
CA PHE A 220 15.69 -14.74 26.78
C PHE A 220 15.16 -16.17 26.65
N ALA A 221 14.97 -16.87 27.77
CA ALA A 221 14.39 -18.22 27.76
C ALA A 221 12.94 -18.22 27.24
N HIS A 222 12.19 -17.16 27.53
CA HIS A 222 10.84 -16.93 27.05
C HIS A 222 10.64 -15.45 26.75
N PHE A 223 9.75 -15.13 25.80
CA PHE A 223 9.35 -13.75 25.50
C PHE A 223 8.36 -13.25 26.57
N LYS A 224 8.85 -13.04 27.79
CA LYS A 224 8.10 -12.50 28.92
C LYS A 224 8.77 -11.24 29.42
N GLN A 225 8.00 -10.17 29.54
CA GLN A 225 8.42 -8.92 30.16
C GLN A 225 7.77 -8.84 31.53
N GLU A 226 8.57 -8.89 32.59
CA GLU A 226 8.10 -8.68 33.95
C GLU A 226 8.26 -7.20 34.30
N VAL A 227 7.16 -6.57 34.70
CA VAL A 227 7.14 -5.17 35.12
C VAL A 227 6.62 -5.15 36.55
N ILE A 228 7.47 -4.73 37.48
CA ILE A 228 7.15 -4.61 38.90
C ILE A 228 6.87 -3.13 39.17
N LEU A 229 5.60 -2.79 39.41
CA LEU A 229 5.16 -1.43 39.75
C LEU A 229 4.68 -1.38 41.19
N GLN A 230 5.04 -0.31 41.90
CA GLN A 230 4.54 -0.05 43.25
C GLN A 230 3.31 0.85 43.16
N GLU A 231 2.14 0.31 43.48
CA GLU A 231 0.90 1.07 43.54
C GLU A 231 0.57 1.49 44.98
N ARG A 232 -0.05 2.67 45.13
CA ARG A 232 -0.52 3.15 46.43
C ARG A 232 -1.75 2.36 46.85
N SER A 233 -1.73 1.79 48.05
CA SER A 233 -2.84 1.01 48.60
C SER A 233 -4.10 1.83 48.92
N TYR A 234 -3.98 3.16 49.05
CA TYR A 234 -5.10 4.03 49.38
C TYR A 234 -5.03 5.35 48.61
N ASN A 235 -6.17 5.75 48.02
CA ASN A 235 -6.31 6.97 47.24
C ASN A 235 -7.30 7.91 47.93
N LEU A 236 -7.08 9.22 47.82
CA LEU A 236 -7.96 10.24 48.40
C LEU A 236 -9.41 10.09 47.94
N PHE A 237 -9.63 9.65 46.70
CA PHE A 237 -10.97 9.37 46.18
C PHE A 237 -11.68 8.24 46.94
N LEU A 238 -10.94 7.18 47.31
CA LEU A 238 -11.50 6.06 48.08
C LEU A 238 -11.84 6.52 49.51
N LEU A 239 -10.95 7.32 50.11
CA LEU A 239 -11.18 7.96 51.42
C LEU A 239 -12.47 8.79 51.42
N LEU A 240 -12.61 9.69 50.44
CA LEU A 240 -13.76 10.58 50.34
C LEU A 240 -15.06 9.81 50.05
N ALA A 241 -14.99 8.73 49.27
CA ALA A 241 -16.14 7.88 48.99
C ALA A 241 -16.63 7.15 50.27
N GLU A 242 -15.72 6.63 51.09
CA GLU A 242 -16.07 5.96 52.35
C GLU A 242 -16.67 6.94 53.37
N ILE A 243 -16.08 8.13 53.51
CA ILE A 243 -16.61 9.18 54.40
C ILE A 243 -17.95 9.71 53.87
N GLY A 244 -18.06 9.95 52.57
CA GLY A 244 -19.30 10.43 51.96
C GLY A 244 -20.44 9.42 52.06
N GLY A 245 -20.15 8.14 51.87
CA GLY A 245 -21.14 7.06 52.00
C GLY A 245 -21.64 6.90 53.44
N THR A 246 -20.74 6.94 54.43
CA THR A 246 -21.13 6.84 55.85
C THR A 246 -21.93 8.06 56.28
N ILE A 247 -21.48 9.29 55.98
CA ILE A 247 -22.22 10.52 56.30
C ILE A 247 -23.58 10.54 55.59
N GLY A 248 -23.63 10.19 54.30
CA GLY A 248 -24.87 10.14 53.52
C GLY A 248 -25.89 9.17 54.10
N LEU A 249 -25.45 8.01 54.60
CA LEU A 249 -26.32 7.05 55.27
C LEU A 249 -26.94 7.63 56.54
N TYR A 250 -26.14 8.27 57.40
CA TYR A 250 -26.63 8.91 58.62
C TYR A 250 -27.61 10.04 58.30
N VAL A 251 -27.27 10.91 57.35
CA VAL A 251 -28.15 12.02 56.94
C VAL A 251 -29.47 11.48 56.36
N GLY A 252 -29.43 10.46 55.51
CA GLY A 252 -30.62 9.82 54.95
C GLY A 252 -31.55 9.24 56.03
N ALA A 253 -30.99 8.56 57.03
CA ALA A 253 -31.75 8.06 58.18
C ALA A 253 -32.38 9.20 58.99
N THR A 254 -31.65 10.29 59.23
CA THR A 254 -32.21 11.47 59.94
C THR A 254 -33.29 12.19 59.14
N LEU A 255 -33.21 12.21 57.81
CA LEU A 255 -34.24 12.81 56.96
C LEU A 255 -35.55 12.01 57.04
N LEU A 256 -35.44 10.67 57.03
CA LEU A 256 -36.58 9.78 57.18
C LEU A 256 -37.30 9.98 58.51
N THR A 257 -36.56 10.08 59.62
CA THR A 257 -37.17 10.32 60.94
C THR A 257 -37.85 11.69 61.04
N VAL A 258 -37.30 12.73 60.40
CA VAL A 258 -37.96 14.04 60.30
C VAL A 258 -39.27 13.95 59.51
N ALA A 259 -39.26 13.28 58.35
CA ALA A 259 -40.44 13.09 57.53
C ALA A 259 -41.54 12.31 58.28
N GLU A 260 -41.17 11.23 58.97
CA GLU A 260 -42.07 10.45 59.81
C GLU A 260 -42.69 11.30 60.93
N THR A 261 -41.88 12.15 61.57
CA THR A 261 -42.36 13.08 62.61
C THR A 261 -43.39 14.06 62.04
N ILE A 262 -43.15 14.63 60.84
CA ILE A 262 -44.09 15.54 60.17
C ILE A 262 -45.42 14.82 59.87
N VAL A 263 -45.36 13.61 59.32
CA VAL A 263 -46.55 12.79 59.03
C VAL A 263 -47.35 12.54 60.30
N PHE A 264 -46.67 12.15 61.40
CA PHE A 264 -47.31 11.93 62.69
C PHE A 264 -48.04 13.19 63.22
N PHE A 265 -47.42 14.37 63.10
CA PHE A 265 -48.06 15.63 63.52
C PHE A 265 -49.27 16.00 62.66
N ILE A 266 -49.19 15.81 61.34
CA ILE A 266 -50.30 16.06 60.41
C ILE A 266 -51.46 15.11 60.73
N GLU A 267 -51.21 13.80 60.82
CA GLU A 267 -52.24 12.81 61.12
C GLU A 267 -52.95 13.10 62.45
N LYS A 268 -52.18 13.45 63.49
CA LYS A 268 -52.74 13.85 64.79
C LYS A 268 -53.65 15.08 64.67
N ARG A 269 -53.32 16.04 63.80
CA ARG A 269 -54.15 17.22 63.53
C ARG A 269 -55.42 16.87 62.75
N THR A 270 -55.33 15.96 61.77
CA THR A 270 -56.48 15.52 60.95
C THR A 270 -57.45 14.66 61.76
N ARG A 271 -56.97 13.73 62.61
CA ARG A 271 -57.83 12.98 63.55
C ARG A 271 -58.56 13.90 64.53
N LYS A 272 -57.88 14.93 65.06
CA LYS A 272 -58.53 15.95 65.91
C LYS A 272 -59.59 16.78 65.18
N PHE A 273 -59.49 16.93 63.86
CA PHE A 273 -60.46 17.67 63.05
C PHE A 273 -61.66 16.81 62.60
N PHE A 274 -61.46 15.51 62.38
CA PHE A 274 -62.50 14.59 61.90
C PHE A 274 -63.34 13.95 63.02
N ILE A 275 -62.86 13.97 64.27
CA ILE A 275 -63.64 13.61 65.46
C ILE A 275 -64.18 14.89 66.10
N ARG A 276 -65.08 15.58 65.40
CA ARG A 276 -66.10 16.41 66.07
C ARG A 276 -67.36 15.56 66.15
N PRO A 277 -67.77 15.11 67.35
CA PRO A 277 -68.98 14.31 67.49
C PRO A 277 -70.19 15.14 67.07
N SER A 278 -70.97 14.57 66.16
CA SER A 278 -72.39 14.86 65.99
C SER A 278 -73.11 14.62 67.33
N GLU A 279 -73.78 15.67 67.80
CA GLU A 279 -74.87 15.79 68.79
C GLU A 279 -75.27 14.53 69.60
N ILE A 280 -75.24 14.65 70.93
CA ILE A 280 -76.40 14.75 71.85
C ILE A 280 -75.94 15.54 73.09
#